data_AF-A0A1Q7BDQ9-F1
#
_entry.id   AF-A0A1Q7BDQ9-F1
#
_cell.length_a   1.000
_cell.length_b   1.000
_cell.length_c   1.000
_cell.angle_alpha   90.00
_cell.angle_beta   90.00
_cell.angle_gamma   90.00
#
_symmetry.space_group_name_H-M   'P 1'
#
loop_
_entity.id
_entity.type
_entity.pdbx_description
1 polymer ?
#
loop_
_entity_poly.entity_id
_entity_poly.type
_entity_poly.pdbx_seq_one_letter_code
_entity_poly.pdbx_strand_id
1 'polypeptide(L)'
;MSKRADKFLAKHPDKVDAVKRLFTLRLAHVPRQGEPVRARWERDAKQGADPAVDAEWALVERLAGPDWRLIVTGEKDGKASAEVAHEILFKTWPTLKRWLEDERDFLIWRGELDARRKEYDRASEAGTRQQRQALLMGLPLDTAKKWLVARRGDIEPAGQAFIEASVRAERAVARNRQRLQAAIAVLMLGTIASLLGIIYKDEISNLWFEQTTLRRYIATNFTP
;
A
#
# COMPACT_ATOMS: atom_id res chain seq x y z
N MET A 1 20.45 -4.05 32.52
CA MET A 1 20.19 -2.94 31.57
C MET A 1 18.78 -2.40 31.68
N SER A 2 17.75 -3.23 31.87
CA SER A 2 16.36 -2.79 32.11
C SER A 2 16.21 -1.69 33.16
N LYS A 3 16.85 -1.81 34.33
CA LYS A 3 16.86 -0.75 35.37
C LYS A 3 17.32 0.63 34.85
N ARG A 4 18.26 0.68 33.90
CA ARG A 4 18.71 1.94 33.28
C ARG A 4 17.66 2.48 32.32
N ALA A 5 17.04 1.60 31.53
CA ALA A 5 15.95 1.97 30.63
C ALA A 5 14.73 2.52 31.40
N ASP A 6 14.31 1.84 32.47
CA ASP A 6 13.19 2.33 33.30
C ASP A 6 13.55 3.64 34.01
N LYS A 7 14.80 3.79 34.48
CA LYS A 7 15.30 5.05 35.04
C LYS A 7 15.31 6.18 34.01
N PHE A 8 15.61 5.90 32.74
CA PHE A 8 15.54 6.89 31.66
C PHE A 8 14.10 7.38 31.49
N LEU A 9 13.15 6.44 31.37
CA LEU A 9 11.73 6.77 31.22
C LEU A 9 11.19 7.55 32.42
N ALA A 10 11.56 7.17 33.64
CA ALA A 10 11.14 7.88 34.85
C ALA A 10 11.69 9.32 34.91
N LYS A 11 12.90 9.56 34.40
CA LYS A 11 13.50 10.91 34.32
C LYS A 11 12.96 11.74 33.15
N HIS A 12 12.43 11.10 32.13
CA HIS A 12 11.98 11.75 30.89
C HIS A 12 10.58 11.26 30.49
N PRO A 13 9.54 11.56 31.29
CA PRO A 13 8.18 11.10 31.02
C PRO A 13 7.63 11.65 29.69
N ASP A 14 8.09 12.85 29.27
CA ASP A 14 7.77 13.47 27.98
C ASP A 14 8.35 12.73 26.78
N LYS A 15 9.32 11.83 26.99
CA LYS A 15 10.01 11.08 25.93
C LYS A 15 9.53 9.64 25.79
N VAL A 16 8.60 9.18 26.61
CA VAL A 16 8.17 7.77 26.62
C VAL A 16 7.69 7.31 25.25
N ASP A 17 6.83 8.09 24.59
CA ASP A 17 6.32 7.73 23.26
C ASP A 17 7.42 7.75 22.19
N ALA A 18 8.32 8.73 22.25
CA ALA A 18 9.45 8.80 21.33
C ALA A 18 10.40 7.61 21.51
N VAL A 19 10.66 7.19 22.76
CA VAL A 19 11.45 5.99 23.05
C VAL A 19 10.73 4.74 22.57
N LYS A 20 9.42 4.61 22.84
CA LYS A 20 8.62 3.49 22.36
C LYS A 20 8.74 3.36 20.84
N ARG A 21 8.45 4.44 20.12
CA ARG A 21 8.56 4.49 18.65
C ARG A 21 9.97 4.13 18.18
N LEU A 22 11.01 4.68 18.77
CA LEU A 22 12.39 4.38 18.38
C LEU A 22 12.70 2.89 18.55
N PHE A 23 12.38 2.30 19.70
CA PHE A 23 12.68 0.89 19.97
C PHE A 23 11.81 -0.07 19.15
N THR A 24 10.50 0.20 18.99
CA THR A 24 9.62 -0.71 18.24
C THR A 24 9.75 -0.52 16.74
N LEU A 25 9.93 0.71 16.26
CA LEU A 25 9.91 1.02 14.83
C LEU A 25 11.29 1.07 14.18
N ARG A 26 12.39 1.38 14.89
CA ARG A 26 13.72 1.51 14.25
C ARG A 26 14.67 0.39 14.63
N LEU A 27 14.63 -0.04 15.90
CA LEU A 27 15.68 -0.87 16.50
C LEU A 27 15.26 -2.32 16.75
N ALA A 28 14.00 -2.66 16.48
CA ALA A 28 13.46 -4.01 16.59
C ALA A 28 12.90 -4.49 15.25
N HIS A 29 13.08 -5.78 14.97
CA HIS A 29 12.33 -6.48 13.95
C HIS A 29 11.52 -7.60 14.62
N VAL A 30 10.21 -7.61 14.38
CA VAL A 30 9.31 -8.64 14.92
C VAL A 30 8.94 -9.60 13.79
N PRO A 31 9.53 -10.80 13.73
CA PRO A 31 9.17 -11.78 12.73
C PRO A 31 7.79 -12.37 13.03
N ARG A 32 7.13 -12.92 12.00
CA ARG A 32 5.83 -13.58 12.16
C ARG A 32 5.89 -14.74 13.15
N GLN A 33 6.99 -15.48 13.11
CA GLN A 33 7.32 -16.58 14.02
C GLN A 33 8.68 -16.30 14.66
N GLY A 34 8.78 -16.53 15.97
CA GLY A 34 10.01 -16.31 16.74
C GLY A 34 9.97 -15.09 17.65
N GLU A 35 11.10 -14.84 18.31
CA GLU A 35 11.30 -13.71 19.21
C GLU A 35 11.67 -12.44 18.43
N PRO A 36 11.36 -11.23 18.96
CA PRO A 36 11.87 -9.98 18.41
C PRO A 36 13.40 -9.97 18.36
N VAL A 37 13.95 -9.55 17.24
CA VAL A 37 15.40 -9.47 17.01
C VAL A 37 15.83 -8.03 16.83
N ARG A 38 17.13 -7.78 16.99
CA ARG A 38 17.72 -6.46 16.78
C ARG A 38 17.63 -6.05 15.31
N ALA A 39 17.19 -4.82 15.08
CA ALA A 39 17.27 -4.16 13.78
C ALA A 39 18.30 -3.03 13.83
N ARG A 40 18.93 -2.79 12.67
CA ARG A 40 19.83 -1.66 12.45
C ARG A 40 19.09 -0.56 11.75
N TRP A 41 19.10 0.63 12.35
CA TRP A 41 18.63 1.83 11.68
C TRP A 41 19.82 2.55 11.06
N GLU A 42 19.78 2.79 9.75
CA GLU A 42 20.77 3.60 9.04
C GLU A 42 20.17 4.97 8.70
N ARG A 43 20.90 6.03 9.05
CA ARG A 43 20.58 7.42 8.70
C ARG A 43 21.53 7.87 7.60
N ASP A 44 20.97 8.22 6.46
CA ASP A 44 21.72 8.87 5.39
C ASP A 44 21.81 10.36 5.71
N ALA A 45 23.02 10.84 6.00
CA ALA A 45 23.27 12.26 6.27
C ALA A 45 22.95 13.17 5.06
N LYS A 46 22.82 12.60 3.85
CA LYS A 46 22.56 13.34 2.60
C LYS A 46 21.07 13.41 2.22
N GLN A 47 20.21 12.59 2.82
CA GLN A 47 18.77 12.77 2.70
C GLN A 47 18.41 13.95 3.60
N GLY A 48 17.99 15.06 2.99
CA GLY A 48 17.79 16.35 3.66
C GLY A 48 17.08 16.27 5.01
N ALA A 49 17.41 17.21 5.90
CA ALA A 49 16.98 17.25 7.29
C ALA A 49 15.46 17.20 7.44
N ASP A 50 14.91 16.01 7.71
CA ASP A 50 13.57 15.85 8.26
C ASP A 50 13.66 16.13 9.77
N PRO A 51 13.05 17.21 10.28
CA PRO A 51 13.12 17.57 11.69
C PRO A 51 12.66 16.45 12.64
N ALA A 52 11.73 15.60 12.19
CA ALA A 52 11.26 14.46 12.99
C ALA A 52 12.35 13.38 13.11
N VAL A 53 13.05 13.08 12.00
CA VAL A 53 14.18 12.14 11.99
C VAL A 53 15.34 12.67 12.81
N ASP A 54 15.62 13.98 12.74
CA ASP A 54 16.68 14.61 13.53
C ASP A 54 16.37 14.55 15.03
N ALA A 55 15.10 14.75 15.42
CA ALA A 55 14.66 14.59 16.80
C ALA A 55 14.78 13.14 17.31
N GLU A 56 14.44 12.14 16.47
CA GLU A 56 14.66 10.72 16.78
C GLU A 56 16.16 10.42 16.92
N TRP A 57 17.01 11.02 16.07
CA TRP A 57 18.46 10.82 16.12
C TRP A 57 19.11 11.46 17.36
N ALA A 58 18.66 12.65 17.76
CA ALA A 58 19.10 13.26 19.02
C ALA A 58 18.76 12.37 20.24
N LEU A 59 17.64 11.64 20.17
CA LEU A 59 17.28 10.65 21.19
C LEU A 59 18.20 9.42 21.15
N VAL A 60 18.58 8.95 19.95
CA VAL A 60 19.59 7.89 19.76
C VAL A 60 20.90 8.25 20.44
N GLU A 61 21.44 9.44 20.18
CA GLU A 61 22.70 9.89 20.76
C GLU A 61 22.63 9.97 22.29
N ARG A 62 21.50 10.47 22.82
CA ARG A 62 21.27 10.52 24.27
C ARG A 62 21.25 9.12 24.90
N LEU A 63 20.56 8.17 24.29
CA LEU A 63 20.45 6.79 24.77
C LEU A 63 21.75 5.98 24.60
N ALA A 64 22.60 6.38 23.64
CA ALA A 64 23.95 5.83 23.44
C ALA A 64 24.98 6.41 24.43
N GLY A 65 24.70 7.58 25.01
CA GLY A 65 25.55 8.25 25.97
C GLY A 65 25.96 7.40 27.19
N PRO A 66 27.04 7.80 27.89
CA PRO A 66 27.69 6.99 28.93
C PRO A 66 26.78 6.63 30.10
N ASP A 67 25.78 7.46 30.39
CA ASP A 67 24.82 7.26 31.49
C ASP A 67 23.87 6.09 31.24
N TRP A 68 23.53 5.84 29.98
CA TRP A 68 22.45 4.93 29.60
C TRP A 68 22.99 3.67 28.92
N ARG A 69 23.81 3.83 27.87
CA ARG A 69 24.37 2.73 27.06
C ARG A 69 23.31 1.71 26.62
N LEU A 70 22.15 2.20 26.19
CA LEU A 70 21.03 1.38 25.72
C LEU A 70 21.09 1.14 24.21
N ILE A 71 21.73 2.06 23.50
CA ILE A 71 21.94 2.02 22.04
C ILE A 71 23.44 2.06 21.76
N VAL A 72 23.87 1.39 20.70
CA VAL A 72 25.20 1.53 20.12
C VAL A 72 25.04 2.25 18.79
N THR A 73 25.84 3.29 18.61
CA THR A 73 25.95 4.01 17.34
C THR A 73 27.22 3.59 16.62
N GLY A 74 27.17 3.52 15.29
CA GLY A 74 28.35 3.28 14.45
C GLY A 74 28.21 4.02 13.12
N GLU A 75 29.27 4.02 12.33
CA GLU A 75 29.26 4.63 11.00
C GLU A 75 29.77 3.63 9.98
N LYS A 76 29.07 3.51 8.84
CA LYS A 76 29.51 2.68 7.72
C LYS A 76 29.15 3.38 6.41
N ASP A 77 30.13 3.48 5.50
CA ASP A 77 29.95 4.08 4.17
C ASP A 77 29.36 5.51 4.21
N GLY A 78 29.77 6.30 5.22
CA GLY A 78 29.28 7.66 5.46
C GLY A 78 27.84 7.75 5.98
N LYS A 79 27.26 6.62 6.40
CA LYS A 79 25.93 6.54 7.02
C LYS A 79 26.07 6.24 8.51
N ALA A 80 25.49 7.10 9.32
CA ALA A 80 25.38 6.87 10.74
C ALA A 80 24.36 5.74 10.98
N SER A 81 24.60 4.92 11.98
CA SER A 81 23.77 3.75 12.28
C SER A 81 23.54 3.60 13.77
N ALA A 82 22.38 3.04 14.13
CA ALA A 82 21.97 2.84 15.51
C ALA A 82 21.38 1.44 15.69
N GLU A 83 21.76 0.78 16.77
CA GLU A 83 21.33 -0.57 17.14
C GLU A 83 21.13 -0.68 18.66
N VAL A 84 20.24 -1.57 19.12
CA VAL A 84 20.16 -1.87 20.56
C VAL A 84 21.50 -2.42 21.05
N ALA A 85 22.01 -1.88 22.15
CA ALA A 85 23.35 -2.21 22.65
C ALA A 85 23.53 -3.71 22.93
N HIS A 86 22.50 -4.35 23.52
CA HIS A 86 22.49 -5.78 23.77
C HIS A 86 21.11 -6.38 23.51
N GLU A 87 21.08 -7.50 22.81
CA GLU A 87 19.86 -8.25 22.48
C GLU A 87 19.09 -8.72 23.73
N ILE A 88 19.78 -8.88 24.86
CA ILE A 88 19.16 -9.23 26.14
C ILE A 88 18.11 -8.22 26.60
N LEU A 89 18.12 -6.97 26.11
CA LEU A 89 17.11 -5.97 26.41
C LEU A 89 15.71 -6.40 25.95
N PHE A 90 15.59 -7.09 24.82
CA PHE A 90 14.31 -7.60 24.32
C PHE A 90 13.69 -8.64 25.28
N LYS A 91 14.52 -9.33 26.05
CA LYS A 91 14.10 -10.37 27.01
C LYS A 91 13.91 -9.83 28.43
N THR A 92 14.75 -8.90 28.85
CA THR A 92 14.88 -8.49 30.25
C THR A 92 14.22 -7.17 30.59
N TRP A 93 13.70 -6.43 29.60
CA TRP A 93 13.00 -5.17 29.82
C TRP A 93 11.48 -5.34 29.63
N PRO A 94 10.70 -5.49 30.72
CA PRO A 94 9.27 -5.79 30.63
C PRO A 94 8.47 -4.74 29.87
N THR A 95 8.85 -3.46 30.00
CA THR A 95 8.21 -2.35 29.29
C THR A 95 8.34 -2.49 27.77
N LEU A 96 9.54 -2.81 27.28
CA LEU A 96 9.76 -3.03 25.84
C LEU A 96 9.04 -4.28 25.35
N LYS A 97 9.06 -5.36 26.13
CA LYS A 97 8.33 -6.58 25.80
C LYS A 97 6.84 -6.29 25.61
N ARG A 98 6.22 -5.57 26.56
CA ARG A 98 4.82 -5.14 26.45
C ARG A 98 4.58 -4.29 25.21
N TRP A 99 5.45 -3.30 24.92
CA TRP A 99 5.29 -2.46 23.73
C TRP A 99 5.35 -3.25 22.42
N LEU A 100 6.24 -4.24 22.33
CA LEU A 100 6.36 -5.11 21.16
C LEU A 100 5.15 -6.06 21.04
N GLU A 101 4.60 -6.53 22.15
CA GLU A 101 3.38 -7.34 22.20
C GLU A 101 2.15 -6.52 21.77
N ASP A 102 1.99 -5.30 22.31
CA ASP A 102 0.88 -4.39 22.00
C ASP A 102 0.84 -3.99 20.50
N GLU A 103 2.00 -3.93 19.85
CA GLU A 103 2.14 -3.52 18.45
C GLU A 103 2.43 -4.69 17.50
N ARG A 104 2.40 -5.93 17.99
CA ARG A 104 2.91 -7.12 17.30
C ARG A 104 2.38 -7.27 15.88
N ASP A 105 1.06 -7.18 15.71
CA ASP A 105 0.41 -7.36 14.41
C ASP A 105 0.85 -6.30 13.39
N PHE A 106 0.98 -5.05 13.83
CA PHE A 106 1.46 -3.96 12.99
C PHE A 106 2.94 -4.16 12.63
N LEU A 107 3.79 -4.51 13.59
CA LEU A 107 5.23 -4.68 13.38
C LEU A 107 5.52 -5.85 12.43
N ILE A 108 4.80 -6.96 12.56
CA ILE A 108 4.89 -8.10 11.63
C ILE A 108 4.46 -7.67 10.23
N TRP A 109 3.29 -7.04 10.10
CA TRP A 109 2.80 -6.58 8.81
C TRP A 109 3.78 -5.59 8.16
N ARG A 110 4.38 -4.69 8.94
CA ARG A 110 5.35 -3.71 8.44
C ARG A 110 6.63 -4.38 7.94
N GLY A 111 7.09 -5.43 8.64
CA GLY A 111 8.21 -6.24 8.18
C GLY A 111 7.90 -6.97 6.86
N GLU A 112 6.70 -7.56 6.74
CA GLU A 112 6.24 -8.19 5.49
C GLU A 112 6.10 -7.16 4.35
N LEU A 113 5.64 -5.94 4.65
CA LEU A 113 5.55 -4.85 3.68
C LEU A 113 6.93 -4.45 3.15
N ASP A 114 7.92 -4.28 4.02
CA ASP A 114 9.29 -3.92 3.59
C ASP A 114 9.92 -5.01 2.72
N ALA A 115 9.71 -6.28 3.07
CA ALA A 115 10.17 -7.41 2.25
C ALA A 115 9.56 -7.37 0.84
N ARG A 116 8.24 -7.16 0.73
CA ARG A 116 7.53 -7.05 -0.56
C ARG A 116 7.94 -5.80 -1.35
N ARG A 117 8.15 -4.68 -0.67
CA ARG A 117 8.68 -3.45 -1.31
C ARG A 117 10.05 -3.72 -1.91
N LYS A 118 10.96 -4.36 -1.17
CA LYS A 118 12.30 -4.74 -1.69
C LYS A 118 12.21 -5.70 -2.87
N GLU A 119 11.23 -6.58 -2.91
CA GLU A 119 10.96 -7.42 -4.08
C GLU A 119 10.45 -6.60 -5.27
N TYR A 120 9.54 -5.65 -5.04
CA TYR A 120 9.08 -4.71 -6.06
C TYR A 120 10.21 -3.84 -6.63
N ASP A 121 11.11 -3.36 -5.78
CA ASP A 121 12.27 -2.57 -6.20
C ASP A 121 13.23 -3.42 -7.06
N ARG A 122 13.54 -4.65 -6.63
CA ARG A 122 14.36 -5.59 -7.43
C ARG A 122 13.68 -5.98 -8.75
N ALA A 123 12.36 -6.15 -8.75
CA ALA A 123 11.61 -6.48 -9.96
C ALA A 123 11.65 -5.37 -11.02
N SER A 124 12.01 -4.13 -10.64
CA SER A 124 12.23 -3.04 -11.60
C SER A 124 13.40 -3.31 -12.54
N GLU A 125 14.43 -4.03 -12.08
CA GLU A 125 15.62 -4.40 -12.88
C GLU A 125 15.26 -5.42 -13.97
N ALA A 126 14.28 -6.28 -13.71
CA ALA A 126 13.81 -7.30 -14.66
C ALA A 126 12.80 -6.76 -15.69
N GLY A 127 12.34 -5.51 -15.52
CA GLY A 127 11.45 -4.81 -16.44
C GLY A 127 10.07 -4.44 -15.87
N THR A 128 9.39 -3.53 -16.57
CA THR A 128 8.13 -2.90 -16.13
C THR A 128 6.97 -3.89 -15.94
N ARG A 129 6.97 -5.04 -16.63
CA ARG A 129 5.92 -6.06 -16.44
C ARG A 129 6.08 -6.77 -15.09
N GLN A 130 7.30 -7.19 -14.77
CA GLN A 130 7.65 -7.88 -13.53
C GLN A 130 7.45 -6.95 -12.33
N GLN A 131 7.89 -5.71 -12.44
CA GLN A 131 7.64 -4.69 -11.41
C GLN A 131 6.15 -4.51 -11.12
N ARG A 132 5.29 -4.46 -12.16
CA ARG A 132 3.83 -4.38 -11.96
C ARG A 132 3.24 -5.62 -11.29
N GLN A 133 3.79 -6.81 -11.56
CA GLN A 133 3.35 -8.06 -10.93
C GLN A 133 3.72 -8.15 -9.45
N ALA A 134 4.78 -7.44 -9.03
CA ALA A 134 5.22 -7.37 -7.63
C ALA A 134 4.39 -6.40 -6.76
N LEU A 135 3.44 -5.65 -7.34
CA LEU A 135 2.54 -4.78 -6.58
C LEU A 135 1.58 -5.58 -5.69
N LEU A 136 1.16 -4.96 -4.58
CA LEU A 136 0.15 -5.56 -3.71
C LEU A 136 -1.19 -5.67 -4.45
N MET A 137 -1.89 -6.78 -4.25
CA MET A 137 -3.21 -7.04 -4.82
C MET A 137 -4.09 -7.77 -3.81
N GLY A 138 -5.41 -7.64 -3.93
CA GLY A 138 -6.39 -8.33 -3.10
C GLY A 138 -6.20 -8.06 -1.61
N LEU A 139 -6.32 -9.11 -0.78
CA LEU A 139 -6.29 -8.99 0.68
C LEU A 139 -5.03 -8.28 1.23
N PRO A 140 -3.79 -8.57 0.78
CA PRO A 140 -2.62 -7.79 1.19
C PRO A 140 -2.72 -6.28 0.93
N LEU A 141 -3.31 -5.88 -0.20
CA LEU A 141 -3.51 -4.46 -0.52
C LEU A 141 -4.58 -3.85 0.39
N ASP A 142 -5.65 -4.58 0.69
CA ASP A 142 -6.71 -4.10 1.59
C ASP A 142 -6.22 -3.93 3.03
N THR A 143 -5.40 -4.87 3.52
CA THR A 143 -4.72 -4.72 4.81
C THR A 143 -3.78 -3.51 4.80
N ALA A 144 -3.04 -3.30 3.71
CA ALA A 144 -2.15 -2.16 3.59
C ALA A 144 -2.90 -0.81 3.57
N LYS A 145 -4.06 -0.73 2.90
CA LYS A 145 -4.93 0.46 2.93
C LYS A 145 -5.39 0.77 4.36
N LYS A 146 -5.81 -0.24 5.14
CA LYS A 146 -6.25 -0.06 6.54
C LYS A 146 -5.14 0.52 7.41
N TRP A 147 -3.93 -0.04 7.31
CA TRP A 147 -2.78 0.47 8.06
C TRP A 147 -2.33 1.85 7.61
N LEU A 148 -2.38 2.14 6.31
CA LEU A 148 -2.05 3.46 5.79
C LEU A 148 -2.97 4.54 6.35
N VAL A 149 -4.26 4.24 6.52
CA VAL A 149 -5.22 5.17 7.16
C VAL A 149 -4.94 5.32 8.65
N ALA A 150 -4.72 4.20 9.36
CA ALA A 150 -4.60 4.20 10.81
C ALA A 150 -3.24 4.75 11.31
N ARG A 151 -2.15 4.51 10.57
CA ARG A 151 -0.77 4.70 11.06
C ARG A 151 0.18 5.20 9.97
N ARG A 152 -0.26 6.14 9.13
CA ARG A 152 0.56 6.68 8.02
C ARG A 152 1.95 7.11 8.48
N GLY A 153 2.04 7.83 9.60
CA GLY A 153 3.31 8.34 10.15
C GLY A 153 4.28 7.27 10.65
N ASP A 154 3.83 6.01 10.77
CA ASP A 154 4.65 4.89 11.26
C ASP A 154 5.14 4.00 10.10
N ILE A 155 4.75 4.35 8.87
CA ILE A 155 5.13 3.67 7.65
C ILE A 155 6.16 4.54 6.94
N GLU A 156 7.31 3.96 6.61
CA GLU A 156 8.37 4.67 5.88
C GLU A 156 7.86 5.24 4.55
N PRO A 157 8.33 6.42 4.11
CA PRO A 157 7.88 7.05 2.86
C PRO A 157 7.94 6.12 1.64
N ALA A 158 8.98 5.30 1.53
CA ALA A 158 9.11 4.31 0.47
C ALA A 158 8.01 3.23 0.53
N GLY A 159 7.63 2.79 1.74
CA GLY A 159 6.51 1.88 1.94
C GLY A 159 5.16 2.52 1.59
N GLN A 160 4.95 3.79 1.95
CA GLN A 160 3.75 4.54 1.56
C GLN A 160 3.63 4.63 0.03
N ALA A 161 4.71 5.02 -0.65
CA ALA A 161 4.75 5.11 -2.10
C ALA A 161 4.45 3.77 -2.79
N PHE A 162 4.96 2.66 -2.24
CA PHE A 162 4.68 1.31 -2.73
C PHE A 162 3.19 0.92 -2.60
N ILE A 163 2.57 1.22 -1.44
CA ILE A 163 1.14 1.00 -1.23
C ILE A 163 0.32 1.85 -2.22
N GLU A 164 0.65 3.12 -2.37
CA GLU A 164 -0.05 4.02 -3.29
C GLU A 164 0.09 3.59 -4.76
N ALA A 165 1.27 3.09 -5.17
CA ALA A 165 1.47 2.50 -6.49
C ALA A 165 0.55 1.29 -6.71
N SER A 166 0.43 0.44 -5.68
CA SER A 166 -0.47 -0.73 -5.71
C SER A 166 -1.94 -0.32 -5.82
N VAL A 167 -2.37 0.70 -5.07
CA VAL A 167 -3.73 1.27 -5.17
C VAL A 167 -4.00 1.84 -6.57
N ARG A 168 -3.02 2.54 -7.17
CA ARG A 168 -3.17 3.08 -8.54
C ARG A 168 -3.33 1.95 -9.56
N ALA A 169 -2.58 0.86 -9.42
CA ALA A 169 -2.69 -0.30 -10.30
C ALA A 169 -4.05 -0.99 -10.20
N GLU A 170 -4.55 -1.22 -8.99
CA GLU A 170 -5.90 -1.79 -8.76
C GLU A 170 -6.99 -0.95 -9.42
N ARG A 171 -6.95 0.38 -9.24
CA ARG A 171 -7.90 1.31 -9.87
C ARG A 171 -7.82 1.27 -11.40
N ALA A 172 -6.62 1.14 -11.97
CA ALA A 172 -6.44 1.02 -13.41
C ALA A 172 -7.09 -0.25 -13.97
N VAL A 173 -6.93 -1.38 -13.29
CA VAL A 173 -7.57 -2.66 -13.68
C VAL A 173 -9.08 -2.58 -13.58
N ALA A 174 -9.62 -2.00 -12.51
CA ALA A 174 -11.06 -1.83 -12.33
C ALA A 174 -11.70 -0.98 -13.45
N ARG A 175 -11.06 0.14 -13.81
CA ARG A 175 -11.53 1.00 -14.91
C ARG A 175 -11.50 0.27 -16.26
N ASN A 176 -10.49 -0.55 -16.51
CA ASN A 176 -10.38 -1.27 -17.77
C ASN A 176 -11.48 -2.36 -17.89
N ARG A 177 -11.80 -3.05 -16.79
CA ARG A 177 -12.91 -4.00 -16.74
C ARG A 177 -14.25 -3.34 -17.01
N GLN A 178 -14.52 -2.17 -16.42
CA GLN A 178 -15.74 -1.41 -16.68
C GLN A 178 -15.87 -1.00 -18.15
N ARG A 179 -14.77 -0.53 -18.77
CA ARG A 179 -14.75 -0.17 -20.19
C ARG A 179 -15.01 -1.38 -21.09
N LEU A 180 -14.41 -2.54 -20.77
CA LEU A 180 -14.64 -3.76 -21.53
C LEU A 180 -16.09 -4.23 -21.41
N GLN A 181 -16.67 -4.22 -20.20
CA GLN A 181 -18.07 -4.55 -19.99
C GLN A 181 -19.01 -3.62 -20.76
N ALA A 182 -18.73 -2.31 -20.75
CA ALA A 182 -19.50 -1.33 -21.52
C ALA A 182 -19.38 -1.58 -23.04
N ALA A 183 -18.17 -1.85 -23.55
CA ALA A 183 -17.96 -2.16 -24.97
C ALA A 183 -18.71 -3.44 -25.38
N ILE A 184 -18.67 -4.50 -24.56
CA ILE A 184 -19.41 -5.73 -24.80
C ILE A 184 -20.93 -5.45 -24.79
N ALA A 185 -21.43 -4.66 -23.84
CA ALA A 185 -22.84 -4.30 -23.78
C ALA A 185 -23.30 -3.53 -25.03
N VAL A 186 -22.50 -2.56 -25.51
CA VAL A 186 -22.78 -1.82 -26.75
C VAL A 186 -22.78 -2.74 -27.98
N LEU A 187 -21.81 -3.65 -28.08
CA LEU A 187 -21.76 -4.63 -29.16
C LEU A 187 -22.98 -5.55 -29.14
N MET A 188 -23.40 -6.04 -27.97
CA MET A 188 -24.59 -6.86 -27.81
C MET A 188 -25.88 -6.12 -28.18
N LEU A 189 -26.01 -4.85 -27.80
CA LEU A 189 -27.15 -4.03 -28.21
C LEU A 189 -27.18 -3.82 -29.72
N GLY A 190 -26.03 -3.58 -30.35
CA GLY A 190 -25.90 -3.45 -31.79
C GLY A 190 -26.26 -4.73 -32.55
N THR A 191 -25.84 -5.90 -32.07
CA THR A 191 -26.21 -7.18 -32.68
C THR A 191 -27.70 -7.48 -32.54
N ILE A 192 -28.30 -7.21 -31.37
CA ILE A 192 -29.75 -7.35 -31.15
C ILE A 192 -30.53 -6.42 -32.08
N ALA A 193 -30.16 -5.14 -32.16
CA ALA A 193 -30.82 -4.18 -33.05
C ALA A 193 -30.72 -4.58 -34.53
N SER A 194 -29.56 -5.08 -34.95
CA SER A 194 -29.34 -5.61 -36.30
C SER A 194 -30.24 -6.81 -36.59
N LEU A 195 -30.33 -7.78 -35.68
CA LEU A 195 -31.20 -8.96 -35.82
C LEU A 195 -32.68 -8.58 -35.88
N LEU A 196 -33.14 -7.67 -35.01
CA LEU A 196 -34.51 -7.16 -35.06
C LEU A 196 -34.78 -6.46 -36.40
N GLY A 197 -33.84 -5.65 -36.89
CA GLY A 197 -33.96 -5.01 -38.21
C GLY A 197 -34.09 -6.00 -39.36
N ILE A 198 -33.43 -7.17 -39.29
CA ILE A 198 -33.57 -8.25 -40.28
C ILE A 198 -34.94 -8.93 -40.16
N ILE A 199 -35.38 -9.28 -38.94
CA ILE A 199 -36.64 -10.00 -38.71
C ILE A 199 -37.84 -9.15 -39.15
N TYR A 200 -37.87 -7.88 -38.77
CA TYR A 200 -38.98 -6.98 -39.11
C TYR A 200 -38.85 -6.35 -40.49
N LYS A 201 -37.83 -6.71 -41.28
CA LYS A 201 -37.62 -6.16 -42.63
C LYS A 201 -38.83 -6.40 -43.54
N ASP A 202 -39.40 -7.61 -43.49
CA ASP A 202 -40.52 -8.00 -44.35
C ASP A 202 -41.82 -7.28 -43.93
N GLU A 203 -42.06 -7.13 -42.63
CA GLU A 203 -43.24 -6.44 -42.09
C GLU A 203 -43.22 -4.92 -42.32
N ILE A 204 -42.04 -4.29 -42.19
CA ILE A 204 -41.83 -2.88 -42.54
C ILE A 204 -41.99 -2.67 -44.05
N SER A 205 -41.56 -3.62 -44.87
CA SER A 205 -41.70 -3.54 -46.33
C SER A 205 -43.16 -3.65 -46.77
N ASN A 206 -43.96 -4.47 -46.10
CA ASN A 206 -45.38 -4.65 -46.39
C ASN A 206 -46.21 -3.39 -46.09
N LEU A 207 -45.89 -2.67 -45.01
CA LEU A 207 -46.56 -1.39 -44.67
C LEU A 207 -46.27 -0.29 -45.71
N TRP A 208 -45.06 -0.25 -46.28
CA TRP A 208 -44.72 0.66 -47.38
C TRP A 208 -45.34 0.24 -48.72
N PHE A 209 -45.51 -1.07 -48.93
CA PHE A 209 -46.09 -1.59 -50.16
C PHE A 209 -47.59 -1.30 -50.26
N GLU A 210 -48.36 -1.45 -49.17
CA GLU A 210 -49.79 -1.10 -49.17
C GLU A 210 -50.02 0.39 -49.46
N GLN A 211 -49.20 1.28 -48.89
CA GLN A 211 -49.37 2.73 -49.11
C GLN A 211 -49.06 3.18 -50.55
N THR A 212 -48.10 2.53 -51.20
CA THR A 212 -47.65 2.90 -52.56
C THR A 212 -48.49 2.24 -53.66
N THR A 213 -49.02 1.03 -53.44
CA THR A 213 -49.87 0.35 -54.42
C THR A 213 -51.35 0.72 -54.33
N LEU A 214 -51.92 0.94 -53.13
CA LEU A 214 -53.34 1.29 -53.00
C LEU A 214 -53.69 2.68 -53.55
N ARG A 215 -52.76 3.66 -53.48
CA ARG A 215 -52.98 4.99 -54.10
C ARG A 215 -53.08 4.95 -55.63
N ARG A 216 -52.44 3.98 -56.30
CA ARG A 216 -52.55 3.84 -57.76
C ARG A 216 -53.83 3.17 -58.20
N TYR A 217 -54.42 2.28 -57.37
CA TYR A 217 -55.64 1.57 -57.75
C TYR A 217 -56.91 2.41 -57.58
N ILE A 218 -56.93 3.36 -56.64
CA ILE A 218 -58.07 4.27 -56.42
C ILE A 218 -58.10 5.40 -57.46
N ALA A 219 -56.98 5.74 -58.10
CA ALA A 219 -56.89 6.83 -59.07
C ALA A 219 -57.40 6.46 -60.49
N THR A 220 -57.56 5.16 -60.82
CA THR A 220 -57.97 4.72 -62.17
C THR A 220 -59.45 4.33 -62.30
N ASN A 221 -60.19 4.15 -61.20
CA ASN A 221 -61.59 3.69 -61.23
C ASN A 221 -62.63 4.76 -60.83
N PHE A 222 -62.23 6.02 -60.69
CA PHE A 222 -63.16 7.14 -60.53
C PHE A 222 -63.11 8.04 -61.77
N THR A 223 -63.92 7.70 -62.76
CA THR A 223 -64.36 8.64 -63.80
C THR A 223 -65.84 8.95 -63.54
N PRO A 224 -66.25 10.23 -63.55
CA PRO A 224 -67.56 10.68 -63.09
C PRO A 224 -68.72 10.23 -63.98
#